data_AF-A0A3N9NFJ1-F1
#
_entry.id   AF-A0A3N9NFJ1-F1
#
_cell.length_a   1.000
_cell.length_b   1.000
_cell.length_c   1.000
_cell.angle_alpha   90.00
_cell.angle_beta   90.00
_cell.angle_gamma   90.00
#
_symmetry.space_group_name_H-M   'P 1'
#
loop_
_entity.id
_entity.type
_entity.pdbx_description
1 polymer ?
#
loop_
_entity_poly.entity_id
_entity_poly.type
_entity_poly.pdbx_seq_one_letter_code
_entity_poly.pdbx_strand_id
1 'polypeptide(L)'
;MKNDVCNYFSTSGVPLMHRHRRNNEQSNPLPAKKKSRKYLLPIIGFISLVWFLLRVMPKPSRAAYPCQRVAFPLASGFVLWVAGLSSSILMGKKLKKHIASRRFAQAVTALLLLVALLGFSFLQTPSLPALARDDPFVPIDAPNSPMGAAKGLFPGRVVWAHDPDATSWDGAGYWSDDAYTNQAIVDDMVSQSLRDLTGTPSDAAAWEALFRHFNSTHGNGDVSYQSGEKIAIKLNLNACNTHGSNRNNYYSSPQGAFAMLQQLVENAGVKAENITFFDATRFIPREIFDKCKAAYPTVLFADWEGGDGRIKVQRNLTAQIIFSQPLTLEPDGGNPAYVPTCVSEAKYLINMGQLKGHNLAGITL
;
A
#
# COMPACT_ATOMS: atom_id res chain seq x y z
N MET A 1 -41.15 -15.42 -15.19
CA MET A 1 -41.71 -14.28 -14.45
C MET A 1 -40.65 -13.86 -13.43
N LYS A 2 -39.70 -12.98 -13.77
CA LYS A 2 -39.73 -11.50 -13.58
C LYS A 2 -40.28 -11.17 -12.18
N ASN A 3 -39.43 -11.03 -11.17
CA ASN A 3 -38.71 -9.81 -10.73
C ASN A 3 -39.65 -8.60 -10.58
N ASP A 4 -40.17 -8.43 -9.35
CA ASP A 4 -40.77 -7.18 -8.89
C ASP A 4 -39.70 -6.33 -8.20
N VAL A 5 -39.33 -5.26 -8.90
CA VAL A 5 -38.60 -4.11 -8.38
C VAL A 5 -39.66 -3.05 -8.12
N CYS A 6 -39.81 -2.62 -6.87
CA CYS A 6 -40.59 -1.44 -6.50
C CYS A 6 -39.66 -0.29 -6.13
N ASN A 7 -39.65 0.72 -7.01
CA ASN A 7 -39.15 2.07 -6.80
C ASN A 7 -40.11 2.89 -5.94
N TYR A 8 -39.61 3.84 -5.16
CA TYR A 8 -40.17 5.20 -4.91
C TYR A 8 -39.02 6.02 -4.30
N PHE A 9 -38.56 7.15 -4.86
CA PHE A 9 -39.23 8.44 -4.83
C PHE A 9 -38.92 9.34 -6.04
N SER A 10 -40.00 9.98 -6.52
CA SER A 10 -40.12 11.15 -7.43
C SER A 10 -39.69 12.44 -6.71
N THR A 11 -39.46 13.64 -7.26
CA THR A 11 -39.95 14.43 -8.41
C THR A 11 -39.03 15.67 -8.47
N SER A 12 -38.65 16.24 -9.62
CA SER A 12 -39.41 17.30 -10.30
C SER A 12 -38.85 17.56 -11.71
N GLY A 13 -39.72 17.59 -12.72
CA GLY A 13 -39.38 17.97 -14.10
C GLY A 13 -40.13 19.21 -14.58
N VAL A 14 -39.70 19.78 -15.72
CA VAL A 14 -40.52 20.48 -16.73
C VAL A 14 -39.82 20.34 -18.11
N PRO A 15 -40.55 20.25 -19.25
CA PRO A 15 -40.11 19.53 -20.46
C PRO A 15 -40.06 20.35 -21.78
N LEU A 16 -39.71 19.63 -22.87
CA LEU A 16 -40.01 19.84 -24.31
C LEU A 16 -39.19 20.86 -25.13
N MET A 17 -38.46 20.37 -26.14
CA MET A 17 -38.89 20.47 -27.54
C MET A 17 -37.92 19.76 -28.51
N HIS A 18 -38.45 18.78 -29.24
CA HIS A 18 -37.83 18.20 -30.43
C HIS A 18 -37.78 19.25 -31.56
N ARG A 19 -36.60 19.46 -32.15
CA ARG A 19 -36.46 20.09 -33.47
C ARG A 19 -35.58 19.25 -34.38
N HIS A 20 -36.22 18.66 -35.39
CA HIS A 20 -35.59 18.05 -36.54
C HIS A 20 -34.63 19.03 -37.23
N ARG A 21 -33.39 18.63 -37.50
CA ARG A 21 -32.54 19.29 -38.50
C ARG A 21 -31.63 18.30 -39.23
N ARG A 22 -32.09 17.95 -40.43
CA ARG A 22 -31.39 17.67 -41.70
C ARG A 22 -29.93 17.19 -41.64
N ASN A 23 -29.73 16.05 -42.30
CA ASN A 23 -28.50 15.62 -42.95
C ASN A 23 -27.77 16.79 -43.62
N ASN A 24 -26.51 16.99 -43.26
CA ASN A 24 -25.57 17.78 -44.04
C ASN A 24 -24.25 17.00 -44.12
N GLU A 25 -23.98 16.55 -45.34
CA GLU A 25 -22.69 16.46 -46.02
C GLU A 25 -21.42 16.33 -45.17
N GLN A 26 -20.71 15.22 -45.38
CA GLN A 26 -19.29 15.06 -45.06
C GLN A 26 -18.47 16.17 -45.73
N SER A 27 -18.19 17.23 -45.01
CA SER A 27 -17.11 18.16 -45.35
C SER A 27 -15.78 17.53 -44.92
N ASN A 28 -14.91 17.23 -45.88
CA ASN A 28 -13.52 16.87 -45.66
C ASN A 28 -12.86 17.84 -44.67
N PRO A 29 -12.17 17.36 -43.62
CA PRO A 29 -11.48 18.25 -42.70
C PRO A 29 -10.32 18.93 -43.43
N LEU A 30 -10.33 20.27 -43.45
CA LEU A 30 -9.22 21.08 -43.92
C LEU A 30 -7.93 20.72 -43.12
N PRO A 31 -6.75 20.74 -43.75
CA PRO A 31 -5.51 20.39 -43.06
C PRO A 31 -5.22 21.42 -41.96
N ALA A 32 -5.25 20.96 -40.71
CA ALA A 32 -4.86 21.77 -39.56
C ALA A 32 -3.40 22.24 -39.74
N LYS A 33 -3.20 23.56 -39.88
CA LYS A 33 -1.87 24.17 -39.88
C LYS A 33 -1.13 23.74 -38.61
N LYS A 34 -0.04 22.97 -38.75
CA LYS A 34 0.89 22.61 -37.66
C LYS A 34 1.44 23.91 -37.04
N LYS A 35 0.80 24.42 -35.99
CA LYS A 35 1.36 25.50 -35.17
C LYS A 35 2.65 24.99 -34.55
N SER A 36 3.74 25.69 -34.82
CA SER A 36 5.06 25.44 -34.22
C SER A 36 4.96 25.45 -32.69
N ARG A 37 4.96 24.26 -32.08
CA ARG A 37 4.99 24.06 -30.60
C ARG A 37 6.36 24.36 -29.99
N LYS A 38 7.29 24.96 -30.74
CA LYS A 38 8.70 25.17 -30.34
C LYS A 38 8.87 25.96 -29.04
N TYR A 39 7.89 26.79 -28.68
CA TYR A 39 7.94 27.63 -27.48
C TYR A 39 7.08 27.11 -26.33
N LEU A 40 6.34 26.02 -26.50
CA LEU A 40 5.40 25.54 -25.50
C LEU A 40 6.12 25.10 -24.21
N LEU A 41 7.22 24.35 -24.33
CA LEU A 41 7.98 23.86 -23.19
C LEU A 41 8.67 24.99 -22.41
N PRO A 42 9.38 25.95 -23.05
CA PRO A 42 9.92 27.11 -22.35
C PRO A 42 8.86 27.94 -21.63
N ILE A 43 7.70 28.16 -22.24
CA ILE A 43 6.61 28.96 -21.66
C ILE A 43 6.04 28.26 -20.41
N ILE A 44 5.75 26.95 -20.50
CA ILE A 44 5.24 26.17 -19.36
C ILE A 44 6.25 26.14 -18.23
N GLY A 45 7.53 25.93 -18.54
CA GLY A 45 8.60 25.92 -17.56
C GLY A 45 8.78 27.27 -16.86
N PHE A 46 8.71 28.38 -17.61
CA PHE A 46 8.78 29.73 -17.05
C PHE A 46 7.57 30.04 -16.14
N ILE A 47 6.35 29.73 -16.59
CA ILE A 47 5.14 29.91 -15.77
C ILE A 47 5.23 29.08 -14.49
N SER A 48 5.72 27.84 -14.59
CA SER A 48 5.93 26.96 -13.43
C SER A 48 6.95 27.54 -12.45
N LEU A 49 8.05 28.13 -12.96
CA LEU A 49 9.06 28.81 -12.13
C LEU A 49 8.47 30.02 -11.39
N VAL A 50 7.77 30.90 -12.10
CA VAL A 50 7.14 32.09 -11.51
C VAL A 50 6.14 31.69 -10.43
N TRP A 51 5.28 30.72 -10.73
CA TRP A 51 4.27 30.26 -9.78
C TRP A 51 4.90 29.59 -8.54
N PHE A 52 5.95 28.78 -8.75
CA PHE A 52 6.69 28.15 -7.66
C PHE A 52 7.34 29.21 -6.74
N LEU A 53 8.06 30.19 -7.30
CA LEU A 53 8.71 31.24 -6.52
C LEU A 53 7.71 32.10 -5.74
N LEU A 54 6.61 32.50 -6.36
CA LEU A 54 5.56 33.30 -5.71
C LEU A 54 4.90 32.57 -4.54
N ARG A 55 4.76 31.24 -4.61
CA ARG A 55 4.09 30.46 -3.57
C ARG A 55 5.04 30.00 -2.48
N VAL A 56 6.27 29.63 -2.84
CA VAL A 56 7.22 28.95 -1.95
C VAL A 56 8.15 29.93 -1.24
N MET A 57 8.61 31.02 -1.86
CA MET A 57 9.51 31.96 -1.16
C MET A 57 8.87 32.60 0.09
N PRO A 58 7.59 33.01 0.08
CA PRO A 58 6.96 33.57 1.29
C PRO A 58 6.73 32.54 2.40
N LYS A 59 6.63 31.25 2.05
CA LYS A 59 6.44 30.14 3.02
C LYS A 59 7.01 28.83 2.45
N PRO A 60 8.27 28.49 2.77
CA PRO A 60 8.99 27.36 2.16
C PRO A 60 8.28 25.99 2.31
N SER A 61 7.51 25.80 3.38
CA SER A 61 6.75 24.55 3.60
C SER A 61 5.72 24.25 2.50
N ARG A 62 5.32 25.23 1.69
CA ARG A 62 4.37 25.05 0.57
C ARG A 62 4.95 24.24 -0.58
N ALA A 63 6.27 24.04 -0.65
CA ALA A 63 6.90 23.17 -1.66
C ALA A 63 6.39 21.72 -1.60
N ALA A 64 5.89 21.27 -0.45
CA ALA A 64 5.35 19.93 -0.27
C ALA A 64 3.94 19.73 -0.87
N TYR A 65 3.23 20.81 -1.23
CA TYR A 65 1.87 20.69 -1.78
C TYR A 65 1.87 19.96 -3.13
N PRO A 66 0.85 19.14 -3.45
CA PRO A 66 0.81 18.32 -4.67
C PRO A 66 1.04 19.13 -5.94
N CYS A 67 0.45 20.32 -6.00
CA CYS A 67 0.52 21.20 -7.16
C CYS A 67 1.91 21.85 -7.32
N GLN A 68 2.64 22.07 -6.21
CA GLN A 68 4.03 22.55 -6.22
C GLN A 68 5.02 21.43 -6.52
N ARG A 69 4.73 20.19 -6.11
CA ARG A 69 5.50 19.00 -6.50
C ARG A 69 5.48 18.74 -8.02
N VAL A 70 4.40 19.10 -8.71
CA VAL A 70 4.32 19.07 -10.17
C VAL A 70 5.05 20.26 -10.82
N ALA A 71 4.95 21.45 -10.23
CA ALA A 71 5.60 22.65 -10.78
C ALA A 71 7.13 22.62 -10.67
N PHE A 72 7.67 22.03 -9.61
CA PHE A 72 9.10 22.07 -9.31
C PHE A 72 9.99 21.43 -10.39
N PRO A 73 9.70 20.23 -10.92
CA PRO A 73 10.47 19.65 -12.03
C PRO A 73 10.41 20.50 -13.31
N LEU A 74 9.24 21.06 -13.63
CA LEU A 74 9.05 21.90 -14.81
C LEU A 74 9.82 23.23 -14.71
N ALA A 75 9.80 23.86 -13.53
CA ALA A 75 10.58 25.05 -13.21
C ALA A 75 12.09 24.77 -13.28
N SER A 76 12.54 23.66 -12.69
CA SER A 76 13.94 23.26 -12.66
C SER A 76 14.47 22.97 -14.06
N GLY A 77 13.68 22.28 -14.89
CA GLY A 77 14.01 22.04 -16.30
C GLY A 77 14.20 23.33 -17.09
N PHE A 78 13.37 24.35 -16.84
CA PHE A 78 13.52 25.66 -17.48
C PHE A 78 14.81 26.37 -17.07
N VAL A 79 15.13 26.39 -15.76
CA VAL A 79 16.37 27.01 -15.26
C VAL A 79 17.60 26.32 -15.85
N LEU A 80 17.62 24.99 -15.87
CA LEU A 80 18.69 24.20 -16.48
C LEU A 80 18.84 24.48 -17.98
N TRP A 81 17.72 24.62 -18.70
CA TRP A 81 17.73 24.97 -20.12
C TRP A 81 18.32 26.37 -20.37
N VAL A 82 17.92 27.39 -19.60
CA VAL A 82 18.48 28.74 -19.71
C VAL A 82 19.97 28.77 -19.36
N ALA A 83 20.36 28.08 -18.29
CA ALA A 83 21.76 27.97 -17.87
C ALA A 83 22.61 27.26 -18.94
N GLY A 84 22.10 26.18 -19.53
CA GLY A 84 22.74 25.44 -20.61
C GLY A 84 22.88 26.27 -21.89
N LEU A 85 21.84 26.99 -22.29
CA LEU A 85 21.88 27.88 -23.46
C LEU A 85 22.89 29.02 -23.27
N SER A 86 22.86 29.67 -22.10
CA SER A 86 23.77 30.77 -21.76
C SER A 86 25.23 30.30 -21.73
N SER A 87 25.48 29.15 -21.10
CA SER A 87 26.82 28.53 -21.04
C SER A 87 27.33 28.15 -22.43
N SER A 88 26.46 27.60 -23.28
CA SER A 88 26.79 27.24 -24.66
C SER A 88 27.16 28.45 -25.52
N ILE A 89 26.44 29.57 -25.37
CA ILE A 89 26.74 30.83 -26.08
C ILE A 89 28.09 31.40 -25.62
N LEU A 90 28.33 31.45 -24.31
CA LEU A 90 29.60 31.95 -23.75
C LEU A 90 30.79 31.09 -24.18
N MET A 91 30.63 29.77 -24.16
CA MET A 91 31.66 28.83 -24.59
C MET A 91 31.91 28.91 -26.10
N GLY A 92 30.86 29.05 -26.91
CA GLY A 92 30.99 29.28 -28.35
C GLY A 92 31.73 30.58 -28.70
N LYS A 93 31.49 31.67 -27.96
CA LYS A 93 32.23 32.93 -28.09
C LYS A 93 33.71 32.76 -27.72
N LYS A 94 34.01 32.06 -26.62
CA LYS A 94 35.39 31.75 -26.22
C LYS A 94 36.10 30.85 -27.23
N LEU A 95 35.43 29.82 -27.75
CA LEU A 95 35.99 28.90 -28.74
C LEU A 95 36.34 29.61 -30.04
N LYS A 96 35.44 30.47 -30.56
CA LYS A 96 35.73 31.34 -31.73
C LYS A 96 36.95 32.24 -31.50
N LYS A 97 37.07 32.84 -30.30
CA LYS A 97 38.24 33.67 -29.93
C LYS A 97 39.54 32.86 -29.91
N HIS A 98 39.52 31.63 -29.39
CA HIS A 98 40.71 30.78 -29.30
C HIS A 98 41.16 30.23 -30.66
N ILE A 99 40.21 29.85 -31.52
CA ILE A 99 40.46 29.48 -32.92
C ILE A 99 41.06 30.66 -33.70
N ALA A 100 40.50 31.86 -33.55
CA ALA A 100 41.05 33.08 -34.17
C ALA A 100 42.48 33.41 -33.69
N SER A 101 42.83 33.05 -32.45
CA SER A 101 44.17 33.24 -31.90
C SER A 101 45.18 32.12 -32.23
N ARG A 102 44.83 31.18 -33.13
CA ARG A 102 45.63 29.99 -33.52
C ARG A 102 46.03 29.06 -32.36
N ARG A 103 45.37 29.15 -31.20
CA ARG A 103 45.63 28.30 -30.02
C ARG A 103 44.85 26.99 -30.10
N PHE A 104 45.13 26.18 -31.12
CA PHE A 104 44.39 24.96 -31.45
C PHE A 104 44.34 23.94 -30.31
N ALA A 105 45.43 23.77 -29.56
CA ALA A 105 45.47 22.84 -28.43
C ALA A 105 44.40 23.16 -27.37
N GLN A 106 44.20 24.44 -27.03
CA GLN A 106 43.21 24.88 -26.05
C GLN A 106 41.76 24.71 -26.55
N ALA A 107 41.55 24.89 -27.86
CA ALA A 107 40.25 24.67 -28.49
C ALA A 107 39.86 23.17 -28.48
N VAL A 108 40.83 22.28 -28.72
CA VAL A 108 40.62 20.82 -28.67
C VAL A 108 40.32 20.37 -27.24
N THR A 109 41.06 20.84 -26.23
CA THR A 109 40.79 20.51 -24.82
C THR A 109 39.39 20.95 -24.38
N ALA A 110 38.96 22.16 -24.77
CA ALA A 110 37.62 22.66 -24.45
C ALA A 110 36.51 21.83 -25.11
N LEU A 111 36.73 21.36 -26.34
CA LEU A 111 35.78 20.49 -27.05
C LEU A 111 35.67 19.10 -26.38
N LEU A 112 36.80 18.51 -25.99
CA LEU A 112 36.82 17.21 -25.30
C LEU A 112 36.11 17.27 -23.95
N LEU A 113 36.32 18.35 -23.17
CA LEU A 113 35.61 18.55 -21.90
C LEU A 113 34.10 18.72 -22.10
N LEU A 114 33.67 19.42 -23.15
CA LEU A 114 32.24 19.54 -23.48
C LEU A 114 31.63 18.18 -23.85
N VAL A 115 32.31 17.40 -24.68
CA VAL A 115 31.85 16.04 -25.06
C VAL A 115 31.79 15.12 -23.85
N ALA A 116 32.78 15.19 -22.96
CA ALA A 116 32.79 14.41 -21.71
C ALA A 116 31.63 14.79 -20.77
N LEU A 117 31.34 16.08 -20.61
CA LEU A 117 30.22 16.57 -19.79
C LEU A 117 28.85 16.18 -20.37
N LEU A 118 28.68 16.29 -21.69
CA LEU A 118 27.46 15.88 -22.38
C LEU A 118 27.28 14.35 -22.33
N GLY A 119 28.36 13.59 -22.55
CA GLY A 119 28.36 12.14 -22.43
C GLY A 119 28.04 11.66 -21.01
N PHE A 120 28.65 12.27 -20.00
CA PHE A 120 28.36 11.96 -18.59
C PHE A 120 26.90 12.27 -18.23
N SER A 121 26.35 13.38 -18.70
CA SER A 121 24.94 13.74 -18.48
C SER A 121 23.98 12.75 -19.15
N PHE A 122 24.31 12.26 -20.35
CA PHE A 122 23.53 11.25 -21.06
C PHE A 122 23.61 9.86 -20.40
N LEU A 123 24.76 9.51 -19.81
CA LEU A 123 24.93 8.26 -19.05
C LEU A 123 24.22 8.30 -17.68
N GLN A 124 24.01 9.49 -17.13
CA GLN A 124 23.31 9.70 -15.85
C GLN A 124 21.79 9.87 -16.00
N THR A 125 21.26 10.10 -17.21
CA THR A 125 19.82 10.03 -17.42
C THR A 125 19.36 8.58 -17.34
N PRO A 126 18.62 8.17 -16.30
CA PRO A 126 18.08 6.83 -16.26
C PRO A 126 17.14 6.68 -17.45
N SER A 127 17.56 5.91 -18.45
CA SER A 127 16.68 5.34 -19.47
C SER A 127 15.90 4.20 -18.82
N LEU A 128 15.16 4.50 -17.75
CA LEU A 128 14.04 3.66 -17.41
C LEU A 128 13.01 4.01 -18.50
N PRO A 129 12.71 3.11 -19.46
CA PRO A 129 11.45 3.27 -20.16
C PRO A 129 10.41 3.44 -19.07
N ALA A 130 9.65 4.54 -19.11
CA ALA A 130 8.40 4.58 -18.39
C ALA A 130 7.64 3.37 -18.93
N LEU A 131 7.64 2.27 -18.17
CA LEU A 131 6.81 1.10 -18.45
C LEU A 131 5.37 1.51 -18.15
N ALA A 132 4.86 2.48 -18.91
CA ALA A 132 3.45 2.55 -19.18
C ALA A 132 3.16 1.27 -19.97
N ARG A 133 2.67 0.25 -19.27
CA ARG A 133 2.03 -0.88 -19.92
C ARG A 133 0.86 -0.25 -20.70
N ASP A 134 0.99 -0.17 -22.03
CA ASP A 134 -0.02 0.47 -22.90
C ASP A 134 -1.35 -0.28 -22.86
N ASP A 135 -1.34 -1.55 -22.45
CA ASP A 135 -2.55 -2.31 -22.19
C ASP A 135 -2.94 -2.19 -20.71
N PRO A 136 -4.15 -1.65 -20.40
CA PRO A 136 -4.68 -1.72 -19.05
C PRO A 136 -4.76 -3.19 -18.63
N PHE A 137 -4.37 -3.49 -17.40
CA PHE A 137 -4.58 -4.83 -16.84
C PHE A 137 -6.07 -5.19 -16.98
N VAL A 138 -6.37 -6.21 -17.78
CA VAL A 138 -7.70 -6.81 -17.89
C VAL A 138 -7.69 -8.04 -16.98
N PRO A 139 -8.46 -8.04 -15.87
CA PRO A 139 -8.62 -9.23 -15.05
C PRO A 139 -9.08 -10.41 -15.92
N ILE A 140 -8.52 -11.59 -15.66
CA ILE A 140 -8.90 -12.82 -16.38
C ILE A 140 -10.32 -13.28 -16.02
N ASP A 141 -10.82 -12.81 -14.89
CA ASP A 141 -12.14 -13.04 -14.35
C ASP A 141 -13.06 -11.84 -14.63
N ALA A 142 -14.33 -12.13 -14.91
CA ALA A 142 -15.34 -11.08 -14.99
C ALA A 142 -15.59 -10.49 -13.59
N PRO A 143 -15.97 -9.20 -13.47
CA PRO A 143 -16.31 -8.59 -12.19
C PRO A 143 -17.30 -9.45 -11.39
N ASN A 144 -17.05 -9.60 -10.09
CA ASN A 144 -17.88 -10.41 -9.17
C ASN A 144 -18.04 -11.89 -9.59
N SER A 145 -17.06 -12.46 -10.28
CA SER A 145 -17.02 -13.89 -10.64
C SER A 145 -15.93 -14.61 -9.84
N PRO A 146 -16.13 -14.82 -8.52
CA PRO A 146 -15.11 -15.42 -7.67
C PRO A 146 -14.73 -16.81 -8.17
N MET A 147 -13.42 -17.09 -8.20
CA MET A 147 -12.91 -18.40 -8.59
C MET A 147 -12.85 -19.34 -7.38
N GLY A 148 -13.23 -20.60 -7.59
CA GLY A 148 -13.12 -21.67 -6.59
C GLY A 148 -14.42 -21.97 -5.85
N ALA A 149 -14.35 -22.85 -4.86
CA ALA A 149 -15.48 -23.24 -4.03
C ALA A 149 -15.51 -22.41 -2.74
N ALA A 150 -16.61 -21.73 -2.49
CA ALA A 150 -16.80 -20.90 -1.31
C ALA A 150 -16.72 -21.71 0.00
N LYS A 151 -16.10 -21.13 1.04
CA LYS A 151 -15.87 -21.75 2.36
C LYS A 151 -16.29 -20.80 3.50
N GLY A 152 -16.32 -21.33 4.72
CA GLY A 152 -16.69 -20.60 5.94
C GLY A 152 -18.09 -20.97 6.43
N LEU A 153 -18.45 -20.46 7.61
CA LEU A 153 -19.74 -20.70 8.27
C LEU A 153 -20.92 -20.37 7.34
N PHE A 154 -20.83 -19.24 6.63
CA PHE A 154 -21.64 -18.95 5.45
C PHE A 154 -20.72 -18.91 4.23
N PRO A 155 -20.80 -19.89 3.32
CA PRO A 155 -19.86 -20.02 2.23
C PRO A 155 -19.68 -18.72 1.43
N GLY A 156 -18.47 -18.17 1.44
CA GLY A 156 -18.09 -17.00 0.63
C GLY A 156 -18.55 -15.66 1.21
N ARG A 157 -19.12 -15.64 2.42
CA ARG A 157 -19.48 -14.38 3.08
C ARG A 157 -18.23 -13.60 3.45
N VAL A 158 -18.22 -12.33 3.08
CA VAL A 158 -17.26 -11.32 3.50
C VAL A 158 -18.06 -10.16 4.08
N VAL A 159 -17.59 -9.61 5.19
CA VAL A 159 -18.19 -8.46 5.86
C VAL A 159 -17.17 -7.34 5.97
N TRP A 160 -17.67 -6.12 6.06
CA TRP A 160 -16.86 -4.91 6.12
C TRP A 160 -17.48 -3.97 7.14
N ALA A 161 -16.64 -3.40 8.00
CA ALA A 161 -17.01 -2.30 8.87
C ALA A 161 -16.18 -1.07 8.48
N HIS A 162 -16.81 0.10 8.50
CA HIS A 162 -16.15 1.37 8.29
C HIS A 162 -16.83 2.42 9.17
N ASP A 163 -16.06 2.99 10.09
CA ASP A 163 -16.49 4.10 10.93
C ASP A 163 -15.51 5.27 10.73
N PRO A 164 -15.98 6.43 10.22
CA PRO A 164 -15.11 7.59 10.01
C PRO A 164 -14.58 8.20 11.31
N ASP A 165 -15.23 7.93 12.45
CA ASP A 165 -14.80 8.44 13.76
C ASP A 165 -13.73 7.53 14.41
N ALA A 166 -13.42 6.38 13.80
CA ALA A 166 -12.37 5.47 14.29
C ALA A 166 -10.97 6.12 14.29
N THR A 167 -10.74 7.08 13.39
CA THR A 167 -9.47 7.78 13.30
C THR A 167 -9.63 9.27 13.02
N SER A 168 -8.84 10.09 13.71
CA SER A 168 -8.78 11.55 13.53
C SER A 168 -7.42 12.03 13.03
N TRP A 169 -6.55 11.10 12.61
CA TRP A 169 -5.18 11.43 12.23
C TRP A 169 -5.13 12.29 10.96
N ASP A 170 -4.62 13.51 11.09
CA ASP A 170 -4.52 14.49 9.99
C ASP A 170 -3.11 14.54 9.35
N GLY A 171 -2.22 13.63 9.76
CA GLY A 171 -0.82 13.61 9.38
C GLY A 171 0.14 14.15 10.45
N ALA A 172 -0.36 14.77 11.51
CA ALA A 172 0.43 15.18 12.67
C ALA A 172 0.49 14.07 13.75
N GLY A 173 1.63 13.94 14.44
CA GLY A 173 1.82 12.87 15.44
C GLY A 173 1.93 11.48 14.81
N TYR A 174 1.67 10.43 15.60
CA TYR A 174 1.69 9.05 15.13
C TYR A 174 0.28 8.46 15.04
N TRP A 175 -0.11 7.96 13.86
CA TRP A 175 -1.44 7.36 13.66
C TRP A 175 -1.73 6.21 14.65
N SER A 176 -0.68 5.54 15.12
CA SER A 176 -0.72 4.44 16.07
C SER A 176 -1.08 4.84 17.49
N ASP A 177 -1.01 6.13 17.84
CA ASP A 177 -1.30 6.60 19.20
C ASP A 177 -2.82 6.63 19.44
N ASP A 178 -3.23 6.30 20.68
CA ASP A 178 -4.64 6.33 21.09
C ASP A 178 -5.28 7.73 21.02
N ALA A 179 -4.46 8.78 20.92
CA ALA A 179 -4.94 10.15 20.66
C ALA A 179 -5.55 10.33 19.25
N TYR A 180 -5.19 9.46 18.29
CA TYR A 180 -5.61 9.56 16.90
C TYR A 180 -6.41 8.36 16.39
N THR A 181 -6.36 7.23 17.09
CA THR A 181 -7.17 6.04 16.77
C THR A 181 -7.99 5.64 17.98
N ASN A 182 -9.31 5.73 17.87
CA ASN A 182 -10.24 5.49 18.97
C ASN A 182 -10.46 3.99 19.20
N GLN A 183 -9.97 3.49 20.34
CA GLN A 183 -10.06 2.06 20.68
C GLN A 183 -11.51 1.55 20.71
N ALA A 184 -12.43 2.27 21.35
CA ALA A 184 -13.80 1.79 21.53
C ALA A 184 -14.53 1.62 20.20
N ILE A 185 -14.31 2.54 19.26
CA ILE A 185 -14.88 2.44 17.91
C ILE A 185 -14.26 1.26 17.14
N VAL A 186 -12.94 1.04 17.28
CA VAL A 186 -12.28 -0.12 16.68
C VAL A 186 -12.83 -1.43 17.28
N ASP A 187 -13.08 -1.49 18.59
CA ASP A 187 -13.68 -2.64 19.26
C ASP A 187 -15.09 -2.92 18.72
N ASP A 188 -15.91 -1.87 18.57
CA ASP A 188 -17.27 -1.96 18.00
C ASP A 188 -17.24 -2.45 16.54
N MET A 189 -16.32 -1.93 15.72
CA MET A 189 -16.14 -2.38 14.34
C MET A 189 -15.78 -3.88 14.27
N VAL A 190 -14.91 -4.37 15.17
CA VAL A 190 -14.55 -5.79 15.24
C VAL A 190 -15.73 -6.64 15.74
N SER A 191 -16.42 -6.22 16.81
CA SER A 191 -17.63 -6.89 17.33
C SER A 191 -18.72 -7.00 16.27
N GLN A 192 -19.05 -5.89 15.60
CA GLN A 192 -20.04 -5.87 14.53
C GLN A 192 -19.63 -6.81 13.39
N SER A 193 -18.37 -6.75 12.95
CA SER A 193 -17.87 -7.64 11.90
C SER A 193 -18.00 -9.12 12.29
N LEU A 194 -17.69 -9.50 13.53
CA LEU A 194 -17.85 -10.89 13.99
C LEU A 194 -19.32 -11.33 13.98
N ARG A 195 -20.23 -10.49 14.46
CA ARG A 195 -21.67 -10.79 14.49
C ARG A 195 -22.27 -10.86 13.09
N ASP A 196 -21.91 -9.94 12.18
CA ASP A 196 -22.37 -9.95 10.80
C ASP A 196 -21.82 -11.15 10.02
N LEU A 197 -20.54 -11.49 10.24
CA LEU A 197 -19.91 -12.66 9.61
C LEU A 197 -20.61 -13.94 10.02
N THR A 198 -20.99 -14.05 11.29
CA THR A 198 -21.54 -15.27 11.88
C THR A 198 -23.06 -15.30 11.96
N GLY A 199 -23.75 -14.20 11.69
CA GLY A 199 -25.20 -14.08 11.84
C GLY A 199 -25.69 -14.34 13.27
N THR A 200 -24.82 -14.19 14.28
CA THR A 200 -25.14 -14.47 15.68
C THR A 200 -25.42 -13.18 16.44
N PRO A 201 -26.20 -13.23 17.54
CA PRO A 201 -26.62 -12.02 18.25
C PRO A 201 -25.54 -11.45 19.20
N SER A 202 -24.47 -12.21 19.50
CA SER A 202 -23.44 -11.81 20.45
C SER A 202 -22.06 -12.31 20.06
N ASP A 203 -21.01 -11.63 20.54
CA ASP A 203 -19.62 -11.97 20.24
C ASP A 203 -19.23 -13.37 20.73
N ALA A 204 -19.69 -13.78 21.91
CA ALA A 204 -19.45 -15.12 22.44
C ALA A 204 -20.09 -16.22 21.54
N ALA A 205 -21.32 -15.99 21.07
CA ALA A 205 -21.98 -16.89 20.14
C ALA A 205 -21.27 -16.91 18.78
N ALA A 206 -20.73 -15.77 18.33
CA ALA A 206 -19.94 -15.67 17.10
C ALA A 206 -18.70 -16.56 17.18
N TRP A 207 -17.92 -16.45 18.26
CA TRP A 207 -16.73 -17.28 18.47
C TRP A 207 -17.06 -18.77 18.61
N GLU A 208 -18.11 -19.12 19.37
CA GLU A 208 -18.56 -20.52 19.47
C GLU A 208 -18.90 -21.09 18.09
N ALA A 209 -19.64 -20.35 17.26
CA ALA A 209 -20.01 -20.78 15.91
C ALA A 209 -18.78 -20.96 15.01
N LEU A 210 -17.80 -20.06 15.10
CA LEU A 210 -16.54 -20.16 14.35
C LEU A 210 -15.73 -21.40 14.76
N PHE A 211 -15.56 -21.65 16.07
CA PHE A 211 -14.81 -22.82 16.55
C PHE A 211 -15.50 -24.13 16.19
N ARG A 212 -16.83 -24.24 16.39
CA ARG A 212 -17.60 -25.43 15.99
C ARG A 212 -17.51 -25.70 14.50
N HIS A 213 -17.63 -24.67 13.68
CA HIS A 213 -17.50 -24.81 12.23
C HIS A 213 -16.09 -25.25 11.83
N PHE A 214 -15.06 -24.62 12.40
CA PHE A 214 -13.68 -25.03 12.14
C PHE A 214 -13.46 -26.49 12.57
N ASN A 215 -13.85 -26.86 13.78
CA ASN A 215 -13.62 -28.19 14.32
C ASN A 215 -14.36 -29.28 13.51
N SER A 216 -15.63 -29.05 13.18
CA SER A 216 -16.41 -30.02 12.39
C SER A 216 -15.85 -30.22 10.98
N THR A 217 -15.40 -29.15 10.32
CA THR A 217 -14.81 -29.21 8.97
C THR A 217 -13.38 -29.74 8.92
N HIS A 218 -12.71 -29.86 10.07
CA HIS A 218 -11.34 -30.37 10.20
C HIS A 218 -11.27 -31.71 10.95
N GLY A 219 -12.41 -32.41 11.09
CA GLY A 219 -12.45 -33.76 11.69
C GLY A 219 -12.31 -33.80 13.21
N ASN A 220 -12.41 -32.66 13.89
CA ASN A 220 -12.32 -32.54 15.35
C ASN A 220 -13.69 -32.66 16.06
N GLY A 221 -14.76 -32.93 15.31
CA GLY A 221 -16.13 -33.02 15.82
C GLY A 221 -16.85 -31.67 15.97
N ASP A 222 -18.12 -31.71 16.36
CA ASP A 222 -18.92 -30.51 16.64
C ASP A 222 -18.72 -30.05 18.09
N VAL A 223 -17.57 -29.45 18.33
CA VAL A 223 -17.19 -28.88 19.63
C VAL A 223 -16.66 -27.47 19.45
N SER A 224 -16.91 -26.61 20.44
CA SER A 224 -16.28 -25.28 20.50
C SER A 224 -14.82 -25.38 20.96
N TYR A 225 -14.16 -24.24 21.19
CA TYR A 225 -12.84 -24.14 21.81
C TYR A 225 -12.75 -25.01 23.07
N GLN A 226 -11.65 -25.75 23.21
CA GLN A 226 -11.31 -26.51 24.39
C GLN A 226 -10.14 -25.86 25.12
N SER A 227 -10.21 -25.82 26.45
CA SER A 227 -9.18 -25.20 27.29
C SER A 227 -7.80 -25.79 26.99
N GLY A 228 -6.83 -24.91 26.70
CA GLY A 228 -5.44 -25.29 26.40
C GLY A 228 -5.14 -25.37 24.90
N GLU A 229 -6.15 -25.29 24.04
CA GLU A 229 -5.92 -25.14 22.61
C GLU A 229 -5.27 -23.77 22.33
N LYS A 230 -4.27 -23.77 21.45
CA LYS A 230 -3.45 -22.60 21.13
C LYS A 230 -3.95 -21.88 19.87
N ILE A 231 -3.84 -20.56 19.86
CA ILE A 231 -4.18 -19.68 18.74
C ILE A 231 -2.93 -18.89 18.32
N ALA A 232 -2.56 -18.98 17.05
CA ALA A 232 -1.54 -18.13 16.44
C ALA A 232 -2.22 -17.00 15.64
N ILE A 233 -1.75 -15.77 15.80
CA ILE A 233 -2.27 -14.60 15.10
C ILE A 233 -1.14 -13.95 14.30
N LYS A 234 -1.21 -14.03 12.97
CA LYS A 234 -0.24 -13.39 12.08
C LYS A 234 -0.57 -11.90 11.97
N LEU A 235 0.36 -11.04 12.37
CA LEU A 235 0.28 -9.60 12.11
C LEU A 235 0.94 -9.25 10.76
N ASN A 236 0.51 -8.18 10.10
CA ASN A 236 1.20 -7.64 8.93
C ASN A 236 2.19 -6.54 9.37
N LEU A 237 3.45 -6.92 9.58
CA LEU A 237 4.47 -6.02 10.12
C LEU A 237 5.56 -5.70 9.10
N ASN A 238 5.24 -5.77 7.80
CA ASN A 238 6.22 -5.64 6.71
C ASN A 238 7.06 -4.35 6.74
N ALA A 239 6.56 -3.32 7.42
CA ALA A 239 7.25 -2.05 7.57
C ALA A 239 7.95 -1.88 8.94
N CYS A 240 7.84 -2.85 9.84
CA CYS A 240 8.47 -2.81 11.15
C CYS A 240 9.90 -3.36 11.10
N ASN A 241 10.87 -2.56 11.51
CA ASN A 241 12.29 -2.89 11.47
C ASN A 241 12.99 -2.84 12.85
N THR A 242 12.23 -2.62 13.92
CA THR A 242 12.73 -2.56 15.30
C THR A 242 11.60 -2.90 16.28
N HIS A 243 11.94 -3.37 17.48
CA HIS A 243 11.00 -3.46 18.60
C HIS A 243 10.60 -2.08 19.14
N GLY A 244 11.37 -1.03 18.85
CA GLY A 244 11.05 0.34 19.26
C GLY A 244 9.88 0.93 18.48
N SER A 245 9.78 2.26 18.52
CA SER A 245 8.74 2.94 17.74
C SER A 245 9.03 2.89 16.25
N ASN A 246 8.04 2.47 15.47
CA ASN A 246 8.11 2.46 14.02
C ASN A 246 7.46 3.72 13.39
N ARG A 247 7.13 4.73 14.21
CA ARG A 247 6.56 6.02 13.78
C ARG A 247 5.33 5.81 12.89
N ASN A 248 5.17 6.66 11.87
CA ASN A 248 4.10 6.56 10.86
C ASN A 248 4.35 5.52 9.77
N ASN A 249 5.12 4.46 10.04
CA ASN A 249 5.20 3.37 9.09
C ASN A 249 3.88 2.60 9.02
N TYR A 250 3.67 1.82 7.97
CA TYR A 250 2.40 1.13 7.73
C TYR A 250 2.44 -0.32 8.24
N TYR A 251 1.72 -0.60 9.32
CA TYR A 251 1.64 -1.93 9.93
C TYR A 251 0.27 -2.13 10.60
N SER A 252 -0.03 -3.34 11.06
CA SER A 252 -1.25 -3.63 11.82
C SER A 252 -1.40 -2.66 13.01
N SER A 253 -2.57 -2.04 13.16
CA SER A 253 -2.76 -1.05 14.23
C SER A 253 -2.67 -1.69 15.62
N PRO A 254 -2.06 -1.00 16.62
CA PRO A 254 -2.12 -1.43 18.01
C PRO A 254 -3.55 -1.66 18.49
N GLN A 255 -4.48 -0.79 18.10
CA GLN A 255 -5.89 -0.85 18.49
C GLN A 255 -6.60 -2.05 17.88
N GLY A 256 -6.32 -2.38 16.61
CA GLY A 256 -6.88 -3.56 15.96
C GLY A 256 -6.35 -4.86 16.56
N ALA A 257 -5.02 -4.94 16.79
CA ALA A 257 -4.42 -6.09 17.45
C ALA A 257 -4.97 -6.30 18.87
N PHE A 258 -5.15 -5.20 19.62
CA PHE A 258 -5.75 -5.22 20.94
C PHE A 258 -7.23 -5.65 20.92
N ALA A 259 -8.04 -5.11 20.01
CA ALA A 259 -9.45 -5.47 19.85
C ALA A 259 -9.62 -6.98 19.57
N MET A 260 -8.78 -7.54 18.70
CA MET A 260 -8.77 -8.99 18.42
C MET A 260 -8.38 -9.80 19.67
N LEU A 261 -7.36 -9.36 20.41
CA LEU A 261 -6.95 -10.02 21.66
C LEU A 261 -8.08 -10.01 22.69
N GLN A 262 -8.72 -8.86 22.90
CA GLN A 262 -9.82 -8.70 23.83
C GLN A 262 -11.02 -9.57 23.44
N GLN A 263 -11.36 -9.64 22.14
CA GLN A 263 -12.40 -10.53 21.63
C GLN A 263 -12.13 -12.00 21.98
N LEU A 264 -10.88 -12.45 21.82
CA LEU A 264 -10.51 -13.83 22.14
C LEU A 264 -10.49 -14.13 23.64
N VAL A 265 -10.01 -13.19 24.46
CA VAL A 265 -9.92 -13.40 25.91
C VAL A 265 -11.29 -13.29 26.57
N GLU A 266 -12.00 -12.19 26.33
CA GLU A 266 -13.23 -11.86 27.06
C GLU A 266 -14.47 -12.55 26.49
N ASN A 267 -14.58 -12.70 25.16
CA ASN A 267 -15.77 -13.27 24.53
C ASN A 267 -15.62 -14.74 24.13
N ALA A 268 -14.43 -15.16 23.71
CA ALA A 268 -14.17 -16.55 23.35
C ALA A 268 -13.66 -17.42 24.52
N GLY A 269 -13.29 -16.82 25.66
CA GLY A 269 -12.80 -17.53 26.84
C GLY A 269 -11.41 -18.15 26.66
N VAL A 270 -10.62 -17.68 25.68
CA VAL A 270 -9.27 -18.18 25.42
C VAL A 270 -8.31 -17.54 26.42
N LYS A 271 -7.58 -18.34 27.19
CA LYS A 271 -6.55 -17.80 28.08
C LYS A 271 -5.47 -17.09 27.28
N ALA A 272 -5.07 -15.89 27.69
CA ALA A 272 -4.06 -15.09 26.99
C ALA A 272 -2.73 -15.84 26.75
N GLU A 273 -2.31 -16.71 27.68
CA GLU A 273 -1.11 -17.56 27.55
C GLU A 273 -1.16 -18.57 26.38
N ASN A 274 -2.37 -18.85 25.86
CA ASN A 274 -2.59 -19.71 24.70
C ASN A 274 -2.66 -18.91 23.38
N ILE A 275 -2.51 -17.59 23.41
CA ILE A 275 -2.55 -16.72 22.23
C ILE A 275 -1.14 -16.22 21.93
N THR A 276 -0.68 -16.44 20.71
CA THR A 276 0.60 -15.92 20.21
C THR A 276 0.40 -15.01 19.02
N PHE A 277 0.68 -13.71 19.17
CA PHE A 277 0.89 -12.83 18.02
C PHE A 277 2.25 -13.10 17.41
N PHE A 278 2.33 -13.19 16.09
CA PHE A 278 3.61 -13.44 15.42
C PHE A 278 3.80 -12.72 14.09
N ASP A 279 5.07 -12.47 13.76
CA ASP A 279 5.55 -12.25 12.39
C ASP A 279 6.93 -12.88 12.23
N ALA A 280 7.04 -13.92 11.40
CA ALA A 280 8.27 -14.69 11.25
C ALA A 280 9.38 -13.95 10.48
N THR A 281 9.16 -12.73 10.00
CA THR A 281 10.11 -12.00 9.14
C THR A 281 10.37 -10.56 9.57
N ARG A 282 9.67 -10.10 10.61
CA ARG A 282 9.65 -8.70 11.05
C ARG A 282 9.68 -8.59 12.56
N PHE A 283 9.86 -7.38 13.04
CA PHE A 283 9.90 -7.04 14.46
C PHE A 283 8.51 -6.66 14.94
N ILE A 284 8.10 -7.15 16.10
CA ILE A 284 6.86 -6.71 16.74
C ILE A 284 7.11 -5.36 17.42
N PRO A 285 6.48 -4.26 16.97
CA PRO A 285 6.74 -2.93 17.50
C PRO A 285 6.24 -2.78 18.94
N ARG A 286 6.84 -1.88 19.72
CA ARG A 286 6.46 -1.63 21.11
C ARG A 286 5.02 -1.14 21.24
N GLU A 287 4.52 -0.42 20.26
CA GLU A 287 3.16 0.12 20.26
C GLU A 287 2.11 -1.00 20.37
N ILE A 288 2.33 -2.14 19.69
CA ILE A 288 1.45 -3.32 19.81
C ILE A 288 1.78 -4.08 21.11
N PHE A 289 3.07 -4.35 21.35
CA PHE A 289 3.51 -5.18 22.47
C PHE A 289 3.10 -4.59 23.82
N ASP A 290 3.43 -3.32 24.08
CA ASP A 290 3.17 -2.64 25.35
C ASP A 290 1.66 -2.54 25.61
N LYS A 291 0.87 -2.18 24.58
CA LYS A 291 -0.59 -2.05 24.69
C LYS A 291 -1.26 -3.37 25.08
N CYS A 292 -0.90 -4.47 24.41
CA CYS A 292 -1.46 -5.78 24.71
C CYS A 292 -0.93 -6.35 26.04
N LYS A 293 0.37 -6.22 26.33
CA LYS A 293 0.96 -6.71 27.58
C LYS A 293 0.44 -5.97 28.81
N ALA A 294 0.08 -4.69 28.68
CA ALA A 294 -0.48 -3.92 29.78
C ALA A 294 -1.81 -4.49 30.28
N ALA A 295 -2.67 -4.99 29.39
CA ALA A 295 -3.95 -5.61 29.76
C ALA A 295 -3.83 -7.12 30.01
N TYR A 296 -3.02 -7.82 29.22
CA TYR A 296 -2.90 -9.29 29.25
C TYR A 296 -1.42 -9.70 29.37
N PRO A 297 -0.81 -9.66 30.58
CA PRO A 297 0.63 -9.88 30.74
C PRO A 297 1.15 -11.22 30.23
N THR A 298 0.29 -12.26 30.19
CA THR A 298 0.66 -13.61 29.77
C THR A 298 0.54 -13.87 28.26
N VAL A 299 -0.01 -12.94 27.47
CA VAL A 299 -0.08 -13.10 26.00
C VAL A 299 1.31 -13.22 25.39
N LEU A 300 1.48 -14.07 24.38
CA LEU A 300 2.79 -14.33 23.76
C LEU A 300 3.00 -13.52 22.49
N PHE A 301 4.24 -13.12 22.26
CA PHE A 301 4.68 -12.43 21.06
C PHE A 301 5.91 -13.15 20.50
N ALA A 302 5.86 -13.58 19.25
CA ALA A 302 6.95 -14.28 18.58
C ALA A 302 7.35 -13.59 17.28
N ASP A 303 8.60 -13.19 17.13
CA ASP A 303 9.04 -12.45 15.95
C ASP A 303 10.41 -12.91 15.41
N TRP A 304 10.88 -12.26 14.35
CA TRP A 304 12.13 -12.65 13.68
C TRP A 304 13.36 -12.67 14.61
N GLU A 305 13.45 -11.71 15.54
CA GLU A 305 14.66 -11.49 16.33
C GLU A 305 14.55 -12.09 17.72
N GLY A 306 13.39 -11.98 18.37
CA GLY A 306 13.20 -12.20 19.80
C GLY A 306 13.93 -11.16 20.66
N GLY A 307 13.77 -11.23 21.98
CA GLY A 307 14.30 -10.24 22.93
C GLY A 307 13.25 -9.20 23.35
N ASP A 308 13.58 -8.35 24.33
CA ASP A 308 12.65 -7.35 24.90
C ASP A 308 11.28 -7.95 25.29
N GLY A 309 11.26 -9.18 25.81
CA GLY A 309 10.05 -9.92 26.18
C GLY A 309 9.35 -10.67 25.03
N ARG A 310 9.88 -10.63 23.80
CA ARG A 310 9.42 -11.40 22.63
C ARG A 310 10.23 -12.69 22.46
N ILE A 311 9.57 -13.70 21.93
CA ILE A 311 10.14 -15.01 21.63
C ILE A 311 10.72 -14.98 20.20
N LYS A 312 11.95 -15.46 20.02
CA LYS A 312 12.49 -15.64 18.66
C LYS A 312 11.78 -16.79 17.97
N VAL A 313 11.16 -16.53 16.82
CA VAL A 313 10.48 -17.55 16.01
C VAL A 313 11.44 -18.68 15.68
N GLN A 314 10.98 -19.91 15.96
CA GLN A 314 11.69 -21.13 15.59
C GLN A 314 10.98 -21.81 14.42
N ARG A 315 11.77 -22.46 13.57
CA ARG A 315 11.25 -23.27 12.45
C ARG A 315 10.86 -24.64 12.99
N ASN A 316 9.67 -25.13 12.63
CA ASN A 316 9.35 -26.53 12.83
C ASN A 316 9.91 -27.37 11.67
N LEU A 317 11.05 -28.02 11.92
CA LEU A 317 11.76 -28.81 10.90
C LEU A 317 11.00 -30.06 10.43
N THR A 318 9.92 -30.46 11.11
CA THR A 318 9.04 -31.55 10.64
C THR A 318 7.84 -31.04 9.82
N ALA A 319 7.59 -29.72 9.81
CA ALA A 319 6.50 -29.08 9.07
C ALA A 319 7.05 -28.27 7.87
N GLN A 320 7.65 -28.97 6.91
CA GLN A 320 8.13 -28.37 5.67
C GLN A 320 6.97 -27.99 4.74
N ILE A 321 7.02 -26.79 4.17
CA ILE A 321 6.11 -26.36 3.11
C ILE A 321 6.52 -27.06 1.81
N ILE A 322 5.58 -27.81 1.24
CA ILE A 322 5.77 -28.50 -0.04
C ILE A 322 5.22 -27.60 -1.15
N PHE A 323 6.11 -27.07 -1.98
CA PHE A 323 5.75 -26.28 -3.14
C PHE A 323 5.35 -27.20 -4.31
N SER A 324 4.41 -26.76 -5.13
CA SER A 324 3.96 -27.50 -6.33
C SER A 324 5.05 -27.59 -7.41
N GLN A 325 6.12 -26.82 -7.30
CA GLN A 325 7.29 -26.85 -8.15
C GLN A 325 8.57 -26.75 -7.32
N PRO A 326 9.70 -27.32 -7.79
CA PRO A 326 10.99 -27.12 -7.15
C PRO A 326 11.38 -25.64 -7.09
N LEU A 327 11.91 -25.19 -5.96
CA LEU A 327 12.41 -23.82 -5.78
C LEU A 327 13.80 -23.69 -6.43
N THR A 328 13.82 -23.38 -7.73
CA THR A 328 15.04 -23.28 -8.55
C THR A 328 15.63 -21.87 -8.65
N LEU A 329 14.97 -20.86 -8.06
CA LEU A 329 15.36 -19.45 -8.17
C LEU A 329 16.37 -18.99 -7.10
N GLU A 330 16.65 -19.81 -6.08
CA GLU A 330 17.63 -19.49 -5.05
C GLU A 330 19.05 -19.78 -5.56
N PRO A 331 20.05 -18.88 -5.34
CA PRO A 331 21.41 -19.02 -5.88
C PRO A 331 22.12 -20.35 -5.57
N ASP A 332 21.75 -21.01 -4.47
CA ASP A 332 22.31 -22.28 -4.01
C ASP A 332 21.32 -23.46 -4.08
N GLY A 333 20.12 -23.24 -4.65
CA GLY A 333 19.06 -24.23 -4.73
C GLY A 333 18.39 -24.55 -3.38
N GLY A 334 17.08 -24.35 -3.30
CA GLY A 334 16.25 -25.06 -2.30
C GLY A 334 16.52 -24.74 -0.83
N ASN A 335 16.34 -23.48 -0.40
CA ASN A 335 16.09 -23.24 1.02
C ASN A 335 14.70 -23.82 1.39
N PRO A 336 14.61 -24.93 2.15
CA PRO A 336 13.31 -25.48 2.53
C PRO A 336 12.56 -24.47 3.39
N ALA A 337 11.33 -24.11 3.02
CA ALA A 337 10.49 -23.27 3.86
C ALA A 337 9.82 -24.16 4.92
N TYR A 338 9.84 -23.73 6.18
CA TYR A 338 9.21 -24.43 7.28
C TYR A 338 8.21 -23.52 7.98
N VAL A 339 7.14 -24.12 8.48
CA VAL A 339 6.14 -23.42 9.29
C VAL A 339 6.77 -23.04 10.65
N PRO A 340 6.50 -21.83 11.19
CA PRO A 340 6.90 -21.47 12.55
C PRO A 340 6.34 -22.43 13.60
N THR A 341 7.10 -22.73 14.66
CA THR A 341 6.64 -23.63 15.75
C THR A 341 5.35 -23.14 16.38
N CYS A 342 5.22 -21.83 16.65
CA CYS A 342 4.00 -21.23 17.20
C CYS A 342 2.77 -21.44 16.30
N VAL A 343 2.96 -21.62 14.99
CA VAL A 343 1.86 -21.93 14.06
C VAL A 343 1.58 -23.43 14.02
N SER A 344 2.61 -24.27 13.95
CA SER A 344 2.41 -25.73 13.92
C SER A 344 1.88 -26.31 15.24
N GLU A 345 2.11 -25.63 16.35
CA GLU A 345 1.55 -25.99 17.66
C GLU A 345 0.17 -25.37 17.92
N ALA A 346 -0.24 -24.39 17.11
CA ALA A 346 -1.55 -23.78 17.22
C ALA A 346 -2.61 -24.66 16.57
N LYS A 347 -3.77 -24.78 17.21
CA LYS A 347 -4.94 -25.40 16.61
C LYS A 347 -5.64 -24.44 15.65
N TYR A 348 -5.59 -23.14 15.97
CA TYR A 348 -6.25 -22.09 15.20
C TYR A 348 -5.23 -21.06 14.72
N LEU A 349 -5.34 -20.66 13.45
CA LEU A 349 -4.55 -19.59 12.85
C LEU A 349 -5.47 -18.46 12.41
N ILE A 350 -5.20 -17.23 12.87
CA ILE A 350 -5.90 -16.02 12.46
C ILE A 350 -4.89 -15.13 11.71
N ASN A 351 -5.27 -14.63 10.54
CA ASN A 351 -4.45 -13.67 9.80
C ASN A 351 -5.04 -12.27 9.93
N MET A 352 -4.30 -11.37 10.59
CA MET A 352 -4.61 -9.94 10.64
C MET A 352 -3.90 -9.23 9.50
N GLY A 353 -4.59 -9.24 8.37
CA GLY A 353 -4.11 -8.67 7.13
C GLY A 353 -4.09 -7.14 7.08
N GLN A 354 -3.30 -6.61 6.15
CA GLN A 354 -3.36 -5.22 5.72
C GLN A 354 -3.26 -5.15 4.19
N LEU A 355 -4.39 -4.88 3.55
CA LEU A 355 -4.49 -4.74 2.10
C LEU A 355 -3.79 -3.45 1.64
N LYS A 356 -2.69 -3.59 0.87
CA LYS A 356 -1.95 -2.46 0.30
C LYS A 356 -1.22 -2.84 -0.98
N GLY A 357 -0.89 -1.85 -1.81
CA GLY A 357 0.01 -2.04 -2.94
C GLY A 357 1.41 -2.44 -2.48
N HIS A 358 2.03 -3.38 -3.18
CA HIS A 358 3.40 -3.83 -2.94
C HIS A 358 4.19 -3.76 -4.24
N ASN A 359 5.29 -3.03 -4.24
CA ASN A 359 6.17 -2.86 -5.41
C ASN A 359 6.71 -4.18 -6.02
N LEU A 360 6.91 -5.23 -5.20
CA LEU A 360 7.45 -6.53 -5.63
C LEU A 360 6.37 -7.60 -5.79
N ALA A 361 5.37 -7.62 -4.90
CA ALA A 361 4.33 -8.66 -4.85
C ALA A 361 2.98 -8.24 -5.46
N GLY A 362 2.89 -7.02 -5.99
CA GLY A 362 1.64 -6.40 -6.45
C GLY A 362 0.76 -5.93 -5.28
N ILE A 363 0.35 -6.86 -4.41
CA ILE A 363 -0.52 -6.61 -3.26
C ILE A 363 0.08 -7.28 -2.02
N THR A 364 -0.03 -6.62 -0.86
CA THR A 364 0.13 -7.25 0.45
C THR A 364 -1.24 -7.55 1.00
N LEU A 365 -1.40 -8.73 1.60
CA LEU A 365 -2.58 -9.11 2.39
C LEU A 365 -2.29 -9.10 3.87
#